data_AF-A0A2C9USI4-F1
#
_entry.id   AF-A0A2C9USI4-F1
#
_cell.length_a   1.000
_cell.length_b   1.000
_cell.length_c   1.000
_cell.angle_alpha   90.00
_cell.angle_beta   90.00
_cell.angle_gamma   90.00
#
_symmetry.space_group_name_H-M   'P 1'
#
loop_
_entity.id
_entity.type
_entity.pdbx_description
1 polymer ?
#
loop_
_entity_poly.entity_id
_entity_poly.type
_entity_poly.pdbx_seq_one_letter_code
_entity_poly.pdbx_strand_id
1 'polypeptide(L)'
;MTWSILMLIALRAKNKVGFVTGKHKKPEEDSQDFEQWRKVDSMVISWILNFIFKEIVEVFLYTTTSHELWKEFAQCFGSSNGPQIYQIVREISSFQQGNMNVIIYFTKLKKVWDELLCVRPFP
;
A
#
# COMPACT_ATOMS: atom_id res chain seq x y z
N MET A 1 5.93 -0.65 -2.51
CA MET A 1 4.87 0.15 -3.16
C MET A 1 4.54 1.39 -2.33
N THR A 2 4.43 2.56 -2.94
CA THR A 2 4.19 3.86 -2.27
C THR A 2 2.87 3.90 -1.49
N TRP A 3 1.81 3.28 -2.01
CA TRP A 3 0.49 3.24 -1.35
C TRP A 3 0.54 2.57 0.03
N SER A 4 1.22 1.42 0.13
CA SER A 4 1.27 0.65 1.38
C SER A 4 2.13 1.33 2.42
N ILE A 5 3.20 2.01 2.01
CA ILE A 5 4.04 2.83 2.88
C ILE A 5 3.22 3.99 3.47
N LEU A 6 2.53 4.76 2.63
CA LEU A 6 1.72 5.90 3.07
C LEU A 6 0.58 5.46 4.01
N MET A 7 -0.11 4.37 3.68
CA MET A 7 -1.15 3.81 4.54
C MET A 7 -0.58 3.34 5.88
N LEU A 8 0.56 2.63 5.88
CA LEU A 8 1.21 2.19 7.12
C LEU A 8 1.64 3.36 7.99
N ILE A 9 2.11 4.48 7.42
CA ILE A 9 2.44 5.70 8.16
C ILE A 9 1.18 6.26 8.83
N ALA A 10 0.08 6.40 8.09
CA ALA A 10 -1.18 6.92 8.61
C ALA A 10 -1.75 6.04 9.74
N LEU A 11 -1.73 4.72 9.56
CA LEU A 11 -2.17 3.76 10.57
C LEU A 11 -1.26 3.77 11.81
N ARG A 12 0.05 3.93 11.62
CA ARG A 12 1.02 3.99 12.73
C ARG A 12 0.79 5.24 13.58
N ALA A 13 0.52 6.38 12.96
CA ALA A 13 0.18 7.61 13.67
C ALA A 13 -1.06 7.47 14.59
N LYS A 14 -1.93 6.47 14.32
CA LYS A 14 -3.15 6.21 15.09
C LYS A 14 -3.12 4.89 15.88
N ASN A 15 -1.95 4.24 15.97
CA ASN A 15 -1.78 2.92 16.60
C ASN A 15 -2.73 1.83 16.06
N LYS A 16 -3.01 1.83 14.74
CA LYS A 16 -3.92 0.87 14.09
C LYS A 16 -3.25 -0.17 13.20
N VAL A 17 -1.91 -0.17 13.11
CA VAL A 17 -1.15 -1.16 12.30
C VAL A 17 -1.47 -2.61 12.68
N GLY A 18 -1.82 -2.87 13.95
CA GLY A 18 -2.18 -4.21 14.39
C GLY A 18 -3.42 -4.80 13.71
N PHE A 19 -4.33 -3.99 13.19
CA PHE A 19 -5.53 -4.44 12.48
C PHE A 19 -5.17 -5.02 11.11
N VAL A 20 -4.39 -4.29 10.30
CA VAL A 20 -3.96 -4.76 8.98
C VAL A 20 -2.93 -5.88 9.03
N THR A 21 -2.12 -5.97 10.09
CA THR A 21 -1.13 -7.04 10.29
C THR A 21 -1.72 -8.30 10.94
N GLY A 22 -2.95 -8.25 11.44
CA GLY A 22 -3.58 -9.36 12.16
C GLY A 22 -3.11 -9.55 13.61
N LYS A 23 -2.31 -8.62 14.14
CA LYS A 23 -1.92 -8.60 15.58
C LYS A 23 -3.13 -8.35 16.49
N HIS A 24 -4.09 -7.55 16.05
CA HIS A 24 -5.38 -7.37 16.72
C HIS A 24 -6.39 -8.36 16.14
N LYS A 25 -6.37 -9.58 16.65
CA LYS A 25 -7.27 -10.66 16.19
C LYS A 25 -8.74 -10.31 16.45
N LYS A 26 -9.62 -10.73 15.55
CA LYS A 26 -11.08 -10.70 15.74
C LYS A 26 -11.43 -11.46 17.03
N PRO A 27 -12.03 -10.82 18.04
CA PRO A 27 -12.55 -11.50 19.22
C PRO A 27 -13.73 -12.42 18.86
N GLU A 28 -14.10 -13.32 19.78
CA GLU A 28 -15.35 -14.08 19.66
C GLU A 28 -16.56 -13.13 19.67
N GLU A 29 -17.60 -13.45 18.90
CA GLU A 29 -18.73 -12.54 18.67
C GLU A 29 -19.53 -12.25 19.93
N ASP A 30 -19.52 -13.18 20.90
CA ASP A 30 -20.18 -13.03 22.20
C ASP A 30 -19.33 -12.27 23.24
N SER A 31 -18.10 -11.89 22.89
CA SER A 31 -17.21 -11.16 23.81
C SER A 31 -17.59 -9.69 23.93
N GLN A 32 -17.39 -9.11 25.12
CA GLN A 32 -17.62 -7.68 25.37
C GLN A 32 -16.75 -6.77 24.50
N ASP A 33 -15.59 -7.28 24.05
CA ASP A 33 -14.63 -6.55 23.23
C ASP A 33 -14.98 -6.58 21.73
N PHE A 34 -15.89 -7.45 21.30
CA PHE A 34 -16.22 -7.65 19.88
C PHE A 34 -16.72 -6.36 19.22
N GLU A 35 -17.68 -5.68 19.84
CA GLU A 35 -18.25 -4.45 19.31
C GLU A 35 -17.23 -3.32 19.20
N GLN A 36 -16.33 -3.23 20.18
CA GLN A 36 -15.27 -2.23 20.17
C GLN A 36 -14.24 -2.55 19.08
N TRP A 37 -13.87 -3.81 18.93
CA TRP A 37 -12.99 -4.26 17.85
C TRP A 37 -13.61 -3.97 16.49
N ARG A 38 -14.89 -4.32 16.29
CA ARG A 38 -15.64 -4.12 15.04
C ARG A 38 -15.68 -2.66 14.63
N LYS A 39 -15.97 -1.74 15.57
CA LYS A 39 -15.94 -0.28 15.31
C LYS A 39 -14.59 0.19 14.79
N VAL A 40 -13.50 -0.28 15.40
CA VAL A 40 -12.15 0.11 15.00
C VAL A 40 -11.77 -0.52 13.66
N ASP A 41 -12.14 -1.78 13.44
CA ASP A 41 -11.89 -2.47 12.17
C ASP A 41 -12.61 -1.80 11.01
N SER A 42 -13.90 -1.46 11.16
CA SER A 42 -14.66 -0.70 10.15
C SER A 42 -14.05 0.68 9.87
N MET A 43 -13.52 1.35 10.88
CA MET A 43 -12.80 2.62 10.69
C MET A 43 -11.55 2.42 9.83
N VAL A 44 -10.76 1.38 10.09
CA VAL A 44 -9.57 1.05 9.29
C VAL A 44 -9.97 0.67 7.86
N ILE A 45 -11.02 -0.13 7.67
CA ILE A 45 -11.59 -0.43 6.34
C ILE A 45 -11.91 0.87 5.60
N SER A 46 -12.64 1.80 6.24
CA SER A 46 -13.01 3.07 5.62
C SER A 46 -11.78 3.89 5.18
N TRP A 47 -10.69 3.89 5.95
CA TRP A 47 -9.47 4.60 5.57
C TRP A 47 -8.78 3.94 4.39
N ILE A 48 -8.73 2.61 4.38
CA ILE A 48 -8.17 1.86 3.25
C ILE A 48 -8.99 2.17 1.99
N LEU A 49 -10.31 1.97 2.02
CA LEU A 49 -11.18 2.23 0.87
C LEU A 49 -11.13 3.68 0.37
N ASN A 50 -11.07 4.67 1.28
CA ASN A 50 -10.95 6.09 0.89
C ASN A 50 -9.58 6.46 0.29
N PHE A 51 -8.54 5.69 0.59
CA PHE A 51 -7.21 5.90 0.02
C PHE A 51 -7.09 5.36 -1.42
N ILE A 52 -8.05 4.56 -1.84
CA ILE A 52 -8.03 3.80 -3.10
C ILE A 52 -8.78 4.56 -4.20
N PHE A 53 -8.35 4.39 -5.45
CA PHE A 53 -9.08 4.89 -6.62
C PHE A 53 -10.49 4.29 -6.66
N LYS A 54 -11.51 5.14 -6.81
CA LYS A 54 -12.93 4.72 -6.78
C LYS A 54 -13.25 3.58 -7.76
N GLU A 55 -12.52 3.51 -8.87
CA GLU A 55 -12.67 2.54 -9.95
C GLU A 55 -12.42 1.08 -9.52
N ILE A 56 -11.68 0.85 -8.43
CA ILE A 56 -11.33 -0.50 -7.96
C ILE A 56 -11.96 -0.84 -6.61
N VAL A 57 -12.63 0.11 -5.95
CA VAL A 57 -13.27 -0.09 -4.64
C VAL A 57 -14.33 -1.20 -4.69
N GLU A 58 -15.06 -1.31 -5.81
CA GLU A 58 -16.12 -2.32 -6.00
C GLU A 58 -15.60 -3.77 -5.87
N VAL A 59 -14.33 -4.02 -6.21
CA VAL A 59 -13.69 -5.33 -6.11
C VAL A 59 -13.51 -5.77 -4.65
N PHE A 60 -13.46 -4.81 -3.72
CA PHE A 60 -13.13 -5.05 -2.32
C PHE A 60 -14.32 -4.78 -1.37
N LEU A 61 -15.53 -4.60 -1.90
CA LEU A 61 -16.70 -4.29 -1.07
C LEU A 61 -17.13 -5.44 -0.15
N TYR A 62 -16.79 -6.68 -0.51
CA TYR A 62 -17.19 -7.88 0.22
C TYR A 62 -16.17 -8.34 1.27
N THR A 63 -15.04 -7.65 1.40
CA THR A 63 -14.00 -8.06 2.35
C THR A 63 -14.44 -7.76 3.79
N THR A 64 -14.38 -8.77 4.66
CA THR A 64 -15.09 -8.71 5.95
C THR A 64 -14.27 -8.06 7.07
N THR A 65 -12.95 -8.02 6.94
CA THR A 65 -12.05 -7.40 7.92
C THR A 65 -11.00 -6.54 7.25
N SER A 66 -10.48 -5.54 7.97
CA SER A 66 -9.38 -4.72 7.46
C SER A 66 -8.11 -5.54 7.17
N HIS A 67 -7.91 -6.66 7.86
CA HIS A 67 -6.80 -7.58 7.62
C HIS A 67 -6.91 -8.31 6.29
N GLU A 68 -8.10 -8.85 5.99
CA GLU A 68 -8.37 -9.49 4.69
C GLU A 68 -8.27 -8.48 3.56
N LEU A 69 -8.89 -7.31 3.73
CA LEU A 69 -8.81 -6.21 2.76
C LEU A 69 -7.36 -5.86 2.43
N TRP A 70 -6.52 -5.71 3.46
CA TRP A 70 -5.09 -5.44 3.30
C TRP A 70 -4.36 -6.54 2.52
N LYS A 71 -4.70 -7.81 2.75
CA LYS A 71 -4.11 -8.95 2.03
C LYS A 71 -4.51 -8.98 0.56
N GLU A 72 -5.79 -8.83 0.26
CA GLU A 72 -6.27 -8.76 -1.13
C GLU A 72 -5.60 -7.59 -1.87
N PHE A 73 -5.48 -6.44 -1.20
CA PHE A 73 -4.77 -5.29 -1.75
C PHE A 73 -3.30 -5.58 -2.05
N ALA A 74 -2.60 -6.23 -1.11
CA ALA A 74 -1.23 -6.64 -1.30
C ALA A 74 -1.08 -7.68 -2.42
N GLN A 75 -2.08 -8.54 -2.65
CA GLN A 75 -2.05 -9.50 -3.76
C GLN A 75 -2.23 -8.79 -5.10
N CYS A 76 -3.25 -7.94 -5.24
CA CYS A 76 -3.56 -7.20 -6.47
C CYS A 76 -2.46 -6.20 -6.84
N PHE A 77 -1.96 -5.44 -5.86
CA PHE A 77 -1.05 -4.32 -6.09
C PHE A 77 0.38 -4.56 -5.59
N GLY A 78 0.66 -5.69 -4.94
CA GLY A 78 2.00 -6.07 -4.51
C GLY A 78 2.63 -7.21 -5.33
N SER A 79 1.84 -7.96 -6.10
CA SER A 79 2.33 -9.09 -6.91
C SER A 79 2.55 -8.74 -8.39
N SER A 80 2.03 -7.61 -8.89
CA SER A 80 2.22 -7.18 -10.29
C SER A 80 3.59 -6.50 -10.48
N ASN A 81 4.67 -7.25 -10.21
CA ASN A 81 6.03 -6.73 -10.31
C ASN A 81 6.57 -6.82 -11.74
N GLY A 82 6.12 -7.76 -12.59
CA GLY A 82 6.66 -7.92 -13.94
C GLY A 82 6.47 -6.70 -14.85
N PRO A 83 5.22 -6.31 -15.16
CA PRO A 83 4.93 -5.12 -15.96
C PRO A 83 5.44 -3.82 -15.32
N GLN A 84 5.33 -3.70 -13.99
CA GLN A 84 5.80 -2.53 -13.25
C GLN A 84 7.33 -2.40 -13.28
N ILE A 85 8.08 -3.48 -13.04
CA ILE A 85 9.55 -3.51 -13.17
C ILE A 85 9.93 -3.17 -14.60
N TYR A 86 9.27 -3.76 -15.60
CA TYR A 86 9.54 -3.45 -17.00
C TYR A 86 9.33 -1.97 -17.31
N GLN A 87 8.24 -1.36 -16.82
CA GLN A 87 7.97 0.06 -16.99
C GLN A 87 9.04 0.93 -16.33
N ILE A 88 9.42 0.64 -15.09
CA ILE A 88 10.46 1.38 -14.35
C ILE A 88 11.83 1.23 -15.04
N VAL A 89 12.21 0.02 -15.44
CA VAL A 89 13.47 -0.24 -16.16
C VAL A 89 13.49 0.49 -17.50
N ARG A 90 12.36 0.51 -18.23
CA ARG A 90 12.23 1.25 -19.48
C ARG A 90 12.35 2.75 -19.24
N GLU A 91 11.71 3.28 -18.19
CA GLU A 91 11.81 4.69 -17.81
C GLU A 91 13.26 5.08 -17.53
N ILE A 92 13.98 4.31 -16.70
CA ILE A 92 15.41 4.48 -16.41
C ILE A 92 16.24 4.45 -17.70
N SER A 93 16.02 3.45 -18.55
CA SER A 93 16.79 3.26 -19.80
C SER A 93 16.57 4.41 -20.79
N SER A 94 15.39 5.00 -20.78
CA SER A 94 15.04 6.15 -21.61
C SER A 94 15.34 7.51 -20.95
N PHE A 95 15.80 7.52 -19.70
CA PHE A 95 15.93 8.74 -18.91
C PHE A 95 17.14 9.56 -19.36
N GLN A 96 16.89 10.71 -19.98
CA GLN A 96 17.93 11.61 -20.48
C GLN A 96 17.87 12.95 -19.74
N GLN A 97 19.04 13.59 -19.59
CA GLN A 97 19.14 14.88 -18.92
C GLN A 97 18.37 15.99 -19.66
N GLY A 98 18.48 16.02 -20.99
CA GLY A 98 17.88 17.08 -21.81
C GLY A 98 18.30 18.47 -21.31
N ASN A 99 17.31 19.35 -21.12
CA ASN A 99 17.52 20.72 -20.63
C ASN A 99 17.46 20.84 -19.09
N MET A 100 17.38 19.72 -18.36
CA MET A 100 17.35 19.76 -16.89
C MET A 100 18.74 20.07 -16.33
N ASN A 101 18.79 20.85 -15.25
CA ASN A 101 20.04 20.97 -14.50
C ASN A 101 20.43 19.61 -13.88
N VAL A 102 21.71 19.45 -13.56
CA VAL A 102 22.27 18.18 -13.07
C VAL A 102 21.61 17.73 -11.76
N ILE A 103 21.30 18.67 -10.85
CA ILE A 103 20.71 18.35 -9.53
C ILE A 103 19.30 17.79 -9.70
N ILE A 104 18.47 18.43 -10.54
CA ILE A 104 17.09 18.02 -10.84
C ILE A 104 17.10 16.68 -11.57
N TYR A 105 17.98 16.52 -12.55
CA TYR A 105 18.17 15.26 -13.26
C TYR A 105 18.49 14.12 -12.29
N PHE A 106 19.53 14.30 -11.46
CA PHE A 106 19.95 13.29 -10.49
C PHE A 106 18.85 12.97 -9.47
N THR A 107 18.16 13.98 -8.96
CA THR A 107 17.07 13.78 -7.99
C THR A 107 15.94 12.95 -8.58
N LYS A 108 15.56 13.21 -9.84
CA LYS A 108 14.53 12.44 -10.53
C LYS A 108 15.01 11.01 -10.84
N LEU A 109 16.23 10.85 -11.34
CA LEU A 109 16.79 9.53 -11.62
C LEU A 109 16.87 8.68 -10.33
N LYS A 110 17.35 9.27 -9.23
CA LYS A 110 17.40 8.63 -7.91
C LYS A 110 16.01 8.18 -7.46
N LYS A 111 14.98 9.01 -7.63
CA LYS A 111 13.60 8.64 -7.30
C LYS A 111 13.15 7.37 -8.04
N VAL A 112 13.35 7.31 -9.36
CA VAL A 112 12.97 6.14 -10.17
C VAL A 112 13.79 4.90 -9.78
N TRP A 113 15.05 5.10 -9.39
CA TRP A 113 15.91 4.02 -8.88
C TRP A 113 15.46 3.49 -7.51
N ASP A 114 15.11 4.38 -6.58
CA ASP A 114 14.57 4.00 -5.26
C ASP A 114 13.23 3.27 -5.40
N GLU A 115 12.40 3.65 -6.39
CA GLU A 115 11.19 2.92 -6.75
C GLU A 115 11.52 1.49 -7.24
N LEU A 116 12.53 1.32 -8.11
CA LEU A 116 12.97 -0.01 -8.57
C LEU A 116 13.43 -0.90 -7.40
N LEU A 117 14.21 -0.36 -6.47
CA LEU A 117 14.70 -1.10 -5.29
C LEU A 117 13.56 -1.53 -4.36
N CYS A 118 12.46 -0.78 -4.32
CA CYS A 118 11.29 -1.11 -3.52
C CYS A 118 10.50 -2.31 -4.09
N VAL A 119 10.46 -2.49 -5.42
CA VAL A 119 9.78 -3.62 -6.09
C VAL A 119 10.72 -4.79 -6.42
N ARG A 120 12.02 -4.55 -6.52
CA ARG A 120 13.05 -5.59 -6.73
C ARG A 120 14.20 -5.36 -5.73
N PRO A 121 14.08 -5.88 -4.49
CA PRO A 121 15.21 -5.94 -3.58
C PRO A 121 16.35 -6.73 -4.23
N PHE A 122 17.60 -6.29 -4.04
CA PHE A 122 18.74 -7.12 -4.43
C PHE A 122 18.72 -8.43 -3.61
N PRO A 123 19.05 -9.57 -4.23
CA PRO A 123 19.16 -10.86 -3.54
C PRO A 123 20.26 -10.85 -2.48
#